data_AF-A0A7H4ML81-F1
#
_entry.id   AF-A0A7H4ML81-F1
#
_cell.length_a   1.000
_cell.length_b   1.000
_cell.length_c   1.000
_cell.angle_alpha   90.00
_cell.angle_beta   90.00
_cell.angle_gamma   90.00
#
_symmetry.space_group_name_H-M   'P 1'
#
loop_
_entity.id
_entity.type
_entity.pdbx_description
1 polymer ?
#
loop_
_entity_poly.entity_id
_entity_poly.type
_entity_poly.pdbx_seq_one_letter_code
_entity_poly.pdbx_strand_id
1 'polypeptide(L)'
;MFSLDAATQQAREIHFRPELFKYNDAGVDTRQLEGQSDLGFAGFRVFKAPELARRDIVAFLGASYFRAVDSTYQYGLSARGLAVDTFTDTPEEFPDFTSFWFETVKGDATVFTVYALLDSPSITGAYKFTIHCQDTQVIMDVENHLYARKDIKTAGYRADDQYVQLRQQRAPDVRYHPPADPRLRSAVDVAGERRMGLPAAE
;
A
#
# COMPACT_ATOMS: atom_id res chain seq x y z
N MET A 1 13.61 8.40 -0.63
CA MET A 1 12.81 7.89 -1.78
C MET A 1 13.75 7.68 -2.95
N PHE A 2 13.41 6.82 -3.91
CA PHE A 2 14.32 6.46 -5.00
C PHE A 2 13.62 6.46 -6.36
N SER A 3 14.28 6.96 -7.40
CA SER A 3 13.93 6.62 -8.78
C SER A 3 14.61 5.30 -9.16
N LEU A 4 13.91 4.47 -9.92
CA LEU A 4 14.39 3.18 -10.41
C LEU A 4 14.41 3.20 -11.94
N ASP A 5 15.59 2.97 -12.50
CA ASP A 5 15.74 2.72 -13.93
C ASP A 5 15.38 1.26 -14.22
N ALA A 6 14.30 1.05 -14.97
CA ALA A 6 13.77 -0.30 -15.22
C ALA A 6 14.69 -1.17 -16.10
N ALA A 7 15.56 -0.56 -16.92
CA ALA A 7 16.45 -1.29 -17.82
C ALA A 7 17.71 -1.77 -17.10
N THR A 8 18.26 -0.94 -16.21
CA THR A 8 19.51 -1.22 -15.49
C THR A 8 19.27 -1.76 -14.07
N GLN A 9 18.05 -1.65 -13.56
CA GLN A 9 17.66 -1.96 -12.18
C GLN A 9 18.47 -1.16 -11.13
N GLN A 10 19.02 -0.01 -11.52
CA GLN A 10 19.74 0.86 -10.62
C GLN A 10 18.78 1.89 -9.99
N ALA A 11 18.84 1.98 -8.67
CA ALA A 11 18.12 2.98 -7.90
C ALA A 11 18.99 4.23 -7.69
N ARG A 12 18.38 5.41 -7.76
CA ARG A 12 19.00 6.69 -7.39
C ARG A 12 18.15 7.40 -6.37
N GLU A 13 18.79 7.92 -5.33
CA GLU A 13 18.08 8.63 -4.27
C GLU A 13 17.48 9.95 -4.79
N ILE A 14 16.22 10.17 -4.45
CA ILE A 14 15.54 11.45 -4.58
C ILE A 14 15.72 12.13 -3.23
N HIS A 15 16.68 13.05 -3.17
CA HIS A 15 16.99 13.78 -1.95
C HIS A 15 15.86 14.74 -1.58
N PHE A 16 15.48 14.72 -0.31
CA PHE A 16 14.68 15.80 0.24
C PHE A 16 15.49 17.09 0.20
N ARG A 17 14.81 18.17 -0.16
CA ARG A 17 15.36 19.52 -0.23
C ARG A 17 14.26 20.49 0.23
N PRO A 18 14.49 21.32 1.26
CA PRO A 18 13.50 22.29 1.70
C PRO A 18 12.97 23.17 0.56
N GLU A 19 13.81 23.46 -0.43
CA GLU A 19 13.49 24.31 -1.59
C GLU A 19 12.44 23.71 -2.53
N LEU A 20 12.09 22.42 -2.37
CA LEU A 20 11.01 21.78 -3.12
C LEU A 20 9.62 22.23 -2.64
N PHE A 21 9.54 22.93 -1.51
CA PHE A 21 8.28 23.31 -0.87
C PHE A 21 8.12 24.83 -0.79
N LYS A 22 6.87 25.28 -0.88
CA LYS A 22 6.48 26.66 -0.56
C LYS A 22 5.85 26.67 0.83
N TYR A 23 6.58 27.19 1.82
CA TYR A 23 6.14 27.20 3.21
C TYR A 23 5.10 28.29 3.51
N ASN A 24 5.07 29.39 2.75
CA ASN A 24 4.10 30.49 2.86
C ASN A 24 3.80 30.85 4.34
N ASP A 25 2.53 31.07 4.70
CA ASP A 25 2.09 31.40 6.05
C ASP A 25 1.88 30.18 6.96
N ALA A 26 2.53 29.05 6.68
CA ALA A 26 2.40 27.83 7.48
C ALA A 26 3.04 27.93 8.88
N GLY A 27 3.63 29.09 9.23
CA GLY A 27 4.30 29.29 10.52
C GLY A 27 5.59 28.48 10.69
N VAL A 28 6.13 27.93 9.60
CA VAL A 28 7.37 27.15 9.61
C VAL A 28 8.56 28.10 9.55
N ASP A 29 9.38 28.12 10.61
CA ASP A 29 10.68 28.80 10.60
C ASP A 29 11.67 27.99 9.75
N THR A 30 11.87 28.38 8.51
CA THR A 30 12.71 27.63 7.55
C THR A 30 14.19 27.58 7.96
N ARG A 31 14.66 28.49 8.82
CA ARG A 31 16.03 28.46 9.35
C ARG A 31 16.32 27.19 10.16
N GLN A 32 15.30 26.57 10.75
CA GLN A 32 15.46 25.31 11.48
C GLN A 32 15.79 24.12 10.57
N LEU A 33 15.53 24.26 9.26
CA LEU A 33 15.78 23.24 8.25
C LEU A 33 17.18 23.37 7.64
N GLU A 34 17.84 24.52 7.81
CA GLU A 34 19.19 24.75 7.29
C GLU A 34 20.20 23.82 7.99
N GLY A 35 21.04 23.15 7.21
CA GLY A 35 22.08 22.26 7.72
C GLY A 35 21.56 20.91 8.26
N GLN A 36 20.25 20.67 8.26
CA GLN A 36 19.70 19.36 8.60
C GLN A 36 19.93 18.39 7.45
N SER A 37 20.55 17.25 7.76
CA SER A 37 20.93 16.24 6.77
C SER A 37 20.07 14.97 6.83
N ASP A 38 19.21 14.85 7.83
CA ASP A 38 18.35 13.71 8.13
C ASP A 38 16.87 13.95 7.81
N LEU A 39 16.55 15.07 7.16
CA LEU A 39 15.19 15.35 6.69
C LEU A 39 14.83 14.47 5.49
N GLY A 40 13.56 14.03 5.45
CA GLY A 40 13.02 13.18 4.41
C GLY A 40 11.61 13.59 3.99
N PHE A 41 11.12 12.99 2.91
CA PHE A 41 9.72 13.10 2.52
C PHE A 41 8.83 12.28 3.46
N ALA A 42 7.74 12.87 3.96
CA ALA A 42 6.77 12.16 4.78
C ALA A 42 5.93 11.13 3.99
N GLY A 43 5.83 11.30 2.68
CA GLY A 43 4.98 10.53 1.79
C GLY A 43 4.97 11.12 0.38
N PHE A 44 4.15 10.57 -0.52
CA PHE A 44 4.04 11.08 -1.89
C PHE A 44 2.59 11.11 -2.37
N ARG A 45 2.37 11.91 -3.41
CA ARG A 45 1.10 12.05 -4.11
C ARG A 45 1.30 11.93 -5.61
N VAL A 46 0.28 11.46 -6.30
CA VAL A 46 0.30 11.25 -7.76
C VAL A 46 -0.76 12.14 -8.38
N PHE A 47 -0.39 12.77 -9.49
CA PHE A 47 -1.26 13.63 -10.28
C PHE A 47 -1.39 13.04 -11.68
N LYS A 48 -2.56 13.20 -12.31
CA LYS A 48 -2.83 12.76 -13.68
C LYS A 48 -3.26 13.96 -14.52
N ALA A 49 -2.80 14.02 -15.78
CA ALA A 49 -3.30 14.99 -16.75
C ALA A 49 -4.81 14.80 -16.99
N PRO A 50 -5.58 15.88 -17.21
CA PRO A 50 -5.13 17.27 -17.39
C PRO A 50 -4.93 18.06 -16.08
N GLU A 51 -5.24 17.48 -14.92
CA GLU A 51 -5.30 18.18 -13.62
C GLU A 51 -3.97 18.20 -12.85
N LEU A 52 -2.85 18.26 -13.59
CA LEU A 52 -1.51 18.23 -13.02
C LEU A 52 -1.33 19.34 -11.99
N ALA A 53 -0.78 18.98 -10.82
CA ALA A 53 -0.56 19.85 -9.67
C ALA A 53 -1.81 20.52 -9.06
N ARG A 54 -3.03 20.26 -9.57
CA ARG A 54 -4.27 20.81 -9.01
C ARG A 54 -5.05 19.79 -8.19
N ARG A 55 -5.18 18.56 -8.70
CA ARG A 55 -5.89 17.47 -8.02
C ARG A 55 -5.07 16.20 -8.07
N ASP A 56 -4.70 15.72 -6.89
CA ASP A 56 -4.07 14.43 -6.69
C ASP A 56 -5.11 13.31 -6.83
N ILE A 57 -4.65 12.14 -7.25
CA ILE A 57 -5.48 10.94 -7.45
C ILE A 57 -5.07 9.76 -6.57
N VAL A 58 -3.87 9.83 -5.98
CA VAL A 58 -3.30 8.84 -5.08
C VAL A 58 -2.48 9.55 -4.02
N ALA A 59 -2.55 9.08 -2.78
CA ALA A 59 -1.69 9.52 -1.69
C ALA A 59 -1.20 8.32 -0.86
N PHE A 60 0.09 8.31 -0.54
CA PHE A 60 0.72 7.44 0.44
C PHE A 60 1.29 8.33 1.54
N LEU A 61 0.79 8.20 2.77
CA LEU A 61 1.20 9.04 3.90
C LEU A 61 0.79 8.41 5.24
N GLY A 62 1.77 8.30 6.14
CA GLY A 62 1.60 7.81 7.51
C GLY A 62 1.45 6.28 7.59
N ALA A 63 2.22 5.63 8.46
CA ALA A 63 2.28 4.17 8.56
C ALA A 63 2.33 3.51 7.16
N SER A 64 1.54 2.46 6.95
CA SER A 64 1.39 1.80 5.66
C SER A 64 0.09 2.19 4.95
N TYR A 65 -0.45 3.39 5.24
CA TYR A 65 -1.70 3.84 4.62
C TYR A 65 -1.51 4.39 3.22
N PHE A 66 -2.49 4.11 2.37
CA PHE A 66 -2.62 4.71 1.06
C PHE A 66 -4.09 4.88 0.66
N ARG A 67 -4.33 5.85 -0.23
CA ARG A 67 -5.66 6.22 -0.71
C ARG A 67 -5.63 6.49 -2.21
N ALA A 68 -6.77 6.29 -2.83
CA ALA A 68 -7.04 6.68 -4.21
C ALA A 68 -8.40 7.38 -4.31
N VAL A 69 -8.59 8.10 -5.41
CA VAL A 69 -9.87 8.72 -5.77
C VAL A 69 -10.46 8.06 -7.02
N ASP A 70 -11.75 8.29 -7.22
CA ASP A 70 -12.43 8.06 -8.49
C ASP A 70 -12.66 9.39 -9.24
N SER A 71 -13.51 9.36 -10.26
CA SER A 71 -13.90 10.54 -11.05
C SER A 71 -14.46 11.72 -10.24
N THR A 72 -14.85 11.53 -8.98
CA THR A 72 -15.31 12.60 -8.08
C THR A 72 -14.16 13.41 -7.48
N TYR A 73 -12.92 12.90 -7.54
CA TYR A 73 -11.74 13.45 -6.86
C TYR A 73 -11.86 13.52 -5.33
N GLN A 74 -12.84 12.84 -4.75
CA GLN A 74 -12.98 12.74 -3.31
C GLN A 74 -12.17 11.54 -2.81
N TYR A 75 -11.30 11.78 -1.82
CA TYR A 75 -10.69 10.66 -1.09
C TYR A 75 -11.77 9.89 -0.34
N GLY A 76 -11.88 8.61 -0.67
CA GLY A 76 -12.72 7.65 0.04
C GLY A 76 -11.97 7.03 1.22
N LEU A 77 -12.20 5.72 1.40
CA LEU A 77 -11.53 4.92 2.43
C LEU A 77 -10.01 4.88 2.23
N SER A 78 -9.31 4.54 3.31
CA SER A 78 -7.89 4.23 3.24
C SER A 78 -7.70 2.73 3.20
N ALA A 79 -6.75 2.28 2.42
CA ALA A 79 -6.18 0.95 2.56
C ALA A 79 -4.92 1.03 3.43
N ARG A 80 -4.61 -0.08 4.10
CA ARG A 80 -3.33 -0.32 4.79
C ARG A 80 -2.57 -1.42 4.08
N GLY A 81 -1.25 -1.28 4.00
CA GLY A 81 -0.37 -2.35 3.55
C GLY A 81 -0.51 -3.58 4.44
N LEU A 82 -0.54 -3.38 5.75
CA LEU A 82 -0.73 -4.43 6.75
C LEU A 82 -1.30 -3.86 8.05
N ALA A 83 -2.17 -4.63 8.70
CA ALA A 83 -2.59 -4.39 10.07
C ALA A 83 -2.14 -5.55 10.96
N VAL A 84 -1.59 -5.23 12.12
CA VAL A 84 -0.98 -6.19 13.04
C VAL A 84 -1.62 -6.05 14.41
N ASP A 85 -2.18 -7.14 14.92
CA ASP A 85 -2.78 -7.23 16.24
C ASP A 85 -3.92 -6.23 16.52
N THR A 86 -4.56 -5.71 15.45
CA THR A 86 -5.77 -4.90 15.55
C THR A 86 -6.90 -5.67 16.24
N PHE A 87 -7.55 -5.01 17.22
CA PHE A 87 -8.66 -5.59 17.99
C PHE A 87 -8.30 -6.88 18.75
N THR A 88 -7.07 -6.97 19.23
CA THR A 88 -6.60 -8.05 20.12
C THR A 88 -6.46 -7.55 21.56
N ASP A 89 -6.02 -8.44 22.46
CA ASP A 89 -5.62 -8.15 23.84
C ASP A 89 -4.19 -7.57 23.94
N THR A 90 -3.49 -7.44 22.82
CA THR A 90 -2.18 -6.78 22.70
C THR A 90 -2.31 -5.44 21.97
N PRO A 91 -1.42 -4.46 22.24
CA PRO A 91 -1.44 -3.19 21.50
C PRO A 91 -1.31 -3.42 19.99
N GLU A 92 -2.14 -2.71 19.21
CA GLU A 92 -2.03 -2.71 17.75
C GLU A 92 -0.66 -2.15 17.32
N GLU A 93 -0.02 -2.85 16.39
CA GLU A 93 1.21 -2.40 15.75
C GLU A 93 0.86 -1.83 14.37
N PHE A 94 1.44 -0.67 14.05
CA PHE A 94 1.21 0.05 12.79
C PHE A 94 2.49 0.01 11.96
N PRO A 95 2.65 -0.94 11.03
CA PRO A 95 3.82 -0.97 10.15
C PRO A 95 3.89 0.24 9.23
N ASP A 96 5.11 0.74 9.00
CA ASP A 96 5.39 1.90 8.14
C ASP A 96 5.84 1.45 6.74
N PHE A 97 5.44 2.20 5.71
CA PHE A 97 6.21 2.18 4.46
C PHE A 97 7.40 3.12 4.59
N THR A 98 8.60 2.55 4.79
CA THR A 98 9.82 3.30 5.10
C THR A 98 10.62 3.72 3.87
N SER A 99 10.40 3.07 2.73
CA SER A 99 11.10 3.40 1.49
C SER A 99 10.22 3.11 0.28
N PHE A 100 10.40 3.93 -0.76
CA PHE A 100 9.69 3.82 -2.03
C PHE A 100 10.66 3.91 -3.20
N TRP A 101 10.44 3.05 -4.20
CA TRP A 101 11.15 3.07 -5.48
C TRP A 101 10.15 3.24 -6.61
N PHE A 102 10.34 4.28 -7.42
CA PHE A 102 9.46 4.61 -8.54
C PHE A 102 10.10 4.17 -9.85
N GLU A 103 9.48 3.25 -10.57
CA GLU A 103 9.92 2.95 -11.94
C GLU A 103 9.71 4.17 -12.84
N THR A 104 10.74 4.55 -13.58
CA THR A 104 10.66 5.67 -14.52
C THR A 104 9.78 5.27 -15.71
N VAL A 105 8.68 5.99 -15.91
CA VAL A 105 7.75 5.77 -17.02
C VAL A 105 7.90 6.83 -18.12
N LYS A 106 7.32 6.56 -19.29
CA LYS A 106 7.19 7.56 -20.36
C LYS A 106 6.23 8.67 -19.94
N GLY A 107 6.39 9.88 -20.49
CA GLY A 107 5.63 11.06 -20.08
C GLY A 107 4.11 10.98 -20.29
N ASP A 108 3.63 10.07 -21.15
CA ASP A 108 2.22 9.81 -21.46
C ASP A 108 1.67 8.54 -20.80
N ALA A 109 2.45 7.87 -19.95
CA ALA A 109 2.04 6.63 -19.30
C ALA A 109 0.92 6.88 -18.28
N THR A 110 -0.12 6.04 -18.33
CA THR A 110 -1.22 6.02 -17.34
C THR A 110 -1.11 4.85 -16.37
N VAL A 111 -0.02 4.08 -16.45
CA VAL A 111 0.30 2.98 -15.55
C VAL A 111 1.75 3.14 -15.11
N PHE A 112 2.00 2.98 -13.82
CA PHE A 112 3.36 3.02 -13.28
C PHE A 112 3.49 2.07 -12.09
N THR A 113 4.73 1.69 -11.81
CA THR A 113 5.05 0.76 -10.73
C THR A 113 5.78 1.48 -9.61
N VAL A 114 5.34 1.21 -8.37
CA VAL A 114 5.98 1.66 -7.14
C VAL A 114 6.29 0.45 -6.30
N TYR A 115 7.55 0.29 -5.90
CA TYR A 115 7.91 -0.66 -4.86
C TYR A 115 7.94 0.04 -3.51
N ALA A 116 7.54 -0.66 -2.46
CA ALA A 116 7.62 -0.14 -1.10
C ALA A 116 8.22 -1.17 -0.14
N LEU A 117 9.07 -0.71 0.77
CA LEU A 117 9.53 -1.48 1.91
C LEU A 117 8.60 -1.17 3.08
N LEU A 118 7.93 -2.21 3.59
CA LEU A 118 7.18 -2.17 4.84
C LEU A 118 8.10 -2.62 5.97
N ASP A 119 8.13 -1.87 7.06
CA ASP A 119 8.93 -2.24 8.23
C ASP A 119 8.22 -1.90 9.54
N SER A 120 8.43 -2.77 10.52
CA SER A 120 7.92 -2.62 11.88
C SER A 120 8.68 -3.54 12.85
N PRO A 121 8.48 -3.38 14.17
CA PRO A 121 9.12 -4.25 15.16
C PRO A 121 8.82 -5.74 14.95
N SER A 122 7.61 -6.11 14.54
CA SER A 122 7.19 -7.51 14.40
C SER A 122 7.34 -8.11 13.01
N ILE A 123 7.39 -7.29 11.95
CA ILE A 123 7.29 -7.78 10.58
C ILE A 123 7.96 -6.81 9.60
N THR A 124 8.49 -7.36 8.51
CA THR A 124 8.95 -6.57 7.37
C THR A 124 8.35 -7.14 6.09
N GLY A 125 8.28 -6.35 5.03
CA GLY A 125 7.76 -6.81 3.77
C GLY A 125 8.18 -5.98 2.58
N ALA A 126 8.21 -6.61 1.41
CA ALA A 126 8.39 -5.94 0.13
C ALA A 126 7.07 -5.92 -0.62
N TYR A 127 6.69 -4.76 -1.12
CA TYR A 127 5.47 -4.55 -1.90
C TYR A 127 5.81 -4.08 -3.31
N LYS A 128 4.99 -4.48 -4.27
CA LYS A 128 4.95 -3.93 -5.62
C LYS A 128 3.53 -3.50 -5.93
N PHE A 129 3.36 -2.20 -6.13
CA PHE A 129 2.12 -1.57 -6.57
C PHE A 129 2.21 -1.30 -8.06
N THR A 130 1.34 -1.90 -8.86
CA THR A 130 1.12 -1.50 -10.25
C THR A 130 -0.15 -0.64 -10.29
N ILE A 131 0.03 0.67 -10.48
CA ILE A 131 -1.03 1.66 -10.31
C ILE A 131 -1.53 2.08 -11.69
N HIS A 132 -2.78 1.76 -11.99
CA HIS A 132 -3.49 2.11 -13.21
C HIS A 132 -4.36 3.33 -12.99
N CYS A 133 -3.94 4.47 -13.54
CA CYS A 133 -4.67 5.73 -13.48
C CYS A 133 -5.65 5.82 -14.66
N GLN A 134 -6.77 5.09 -14.57
CA GLN A 134 -7.82 5.07 -15.60
C GLN A 134 -8.58 6.40 -15.63
N ASP A 135 -9.48 6.56 -16.60
CA ASP A 135 -10.18 7.83 -16.80
C ASP A 135 -11.20 8.14 -15.71
N THR A 136 -11.81 7.11 -15.15
CA THR A 136 -12.87 7.25 -14.13
C THR A 136 -12.45 6.79 -12.73
N GLN A 137 -11.30 6.13 -12.60
CA GLN A 137 -10.86 5.52 -11.34
C GLN A 137 -9.36 5.21 -11.33
N VAL A 138 -8.81 4.99 -10.13
CA VAL A 138 -7.50 4.37 -9.96
C VAL A 138 -7.69 2.91 -9.53
N ILE A 139 -7.00 2.00 -10.22
CA ILE A 139 -6.89 0.59 -9.81
C ILE A 139 -5.44 0.33 -9.42
N MET A 140 -5.22 -0.30 -8.28
CA MET A 140 -3.88 -0.73 -7.87
C MET A 140 -3.85 -2.25 -7.82
N ASP A 141 -2.94 -2.87 -8.57
CA ASP A 141 -2.56 -4.27 -8.36
C ASP A 141 -1.43 -4.30 -7.33
N VAL A 142 -1.60 -5.08 -6.26
CA VAL A 142 -0.67 -5.13 -5.13
C VAL A 142 -0.16 -6.54 -4.94
N GLU A 143 1.15 -6.71 -5.11
CA GLU A 143 1.89 -7.91 -4.78
C GLU A 143 2.72 -7.65 -3.51
N ASN A 144 2.86 -8.65 -2.63
CA ASN A 144 3.69 -8.50 -1.45
C ASN A 144 4.35 -9.81 -1.02
N HIS A 145 5.46 -9.66 -0.29
CA HIS A 145 6.16 -10.72 0.42
C HIS A 145 6.42 -10.24 1.84
N LEU A 146 5.88 -10.95 2.83
CA LEU A 146 5.98 -10.59 4.24
C LEU A 146 6.83 -11.59 5.02
N TYR A 147 7.56 -11.07 6.00
CA TYR A 147 8.49 -11.83 6.85
C TYR A 147 8.33 -11.40 8.30
N ALA A 148 7.69 -12.26 9.10
CA ALA A 148 7.56 -12.04 10.54
C ALA A 148 8.93 -12.17 11.23
N ARG A 149 9.22 -11.22 12.13
CA ARG A 149 10.41 -11.17 13.00
C ARG A 149 10.16 -11.83 14.36
N LYS A 150 8.89 -11.88 14.78
CA LYS A 150 8.38 -12.52 16.00
C LYS A 150 6.94 -12.98 15.77
N ASP A 151 6.39 -13.72 16.74
CA ASP A 151 5.00 -14.16 16.68
C ASP A 151 4.03 -12.98 16.67
N ILE A 152 3.00 -13.09 15.82
CA ILE A 152 1.92 -12.11 15.62
C ILE A 152 0.60 -12.85 15.83
N LYS A 153 -0.32 -12.31 16.63
CA LYS A 153 -1.60 -12.97 16.91
C LYS A 153 -2.56 -12.85 15.73
N THR A 154 -2.65 -11.67 15.15
CA THR A 154 -3.52 -11.40 14.00
C THR A 154 -2.78 -10.55 12.97
N ALA A 155 -2.73 -11.02 11.73
CA ALA A 155 -2.25 -10.26 10.59
C ALA A 155 -3.40 -10.06 9.59
N GLY A 156 -3.84 -8.81 9.43
CA GLY A 156 -4.90 -8.42 8.52
C GLY A 156 -4.33 -7.80 7.24
N TYR A 157 -4.52 -8.47 6.11
CA TYR A 157 -4.36 -7.84 4.81
C TYR A 157 -5.62 -7.03 4.51
N ARG A 158 -5.49 -5.74 4.17
CA ARG A 158 -6.62 -4.84 3.88
C ARG A 158 -7.58 -4.63 5.06
N ALA A 159 -7.06 -4.39 6.26
CA ALA A 159 -7.90 -3.81 7.31
C ALA A 159 -8.27 -2.40 6.87
N ASP A 160 -9.43 -2.28 6.19
CA ASP A 160 -10.34 -1.12 6.10
C ASP A 160 -11.14 -0.99 4.76
N ASP A 161 -11.08 -1.93 3.78
CA ASP A 161 -11.64 -1.66 2.43
C ASP A 161 -12.73 -2.60 1.87
N GLN A 162 -13.85 -2.00 1.45
CA GLN A 162 -14.68 -2.45 0.33
C GLN A 162 -14.38 -1.51 -0.86
N TYR A 163 -13.93 -2.07 -1.99
CA TYR A 163 -13.67 -1.43 -3.30
C TYR A 163 -12.23 -1.04 -3.71
N VAL A 164 -11.21 -1.82 -3.32
CA VAL A 164 -10.03 -2.01 -4.19
C VAL A 164 -10.17 -3.33 -4.94
N GLN A 165 -10.50 -3.27 -6.23
CA GLN A 165 -10.50 -4.44 -7.11
C GLN A 165 -9.06 -4.86 -7.43
N LEU A 166 -8.56 -5.79 -6.64
CA LEU A 166 -7.26 -6.44 -6.82
C LEU A 166 -7.44 -7.76 -7.57
N ARG A 167 -6.88 -7.87 -8.78
CA ARG A 167 -6.72 -9.19 -9.45
C ARG A 167 -5.48 -9.88 -8.87
N GLN A 168 -5.70 -10.85 -7.98
CA GLN A 168 -4.64 -11.82 -7.69
C GLN A 168 -4.48 -12.77 -8.89
N GLN A 169 -3.27 -12.89 -9.43
CA GLN A 169 -2.88 -14.14 -10.08
C GLN A 169 -2.64 -15.17 -8.96
N ARG A 170 -3.65 -16.00 -8.69
CA ARG A 170 -3.48 -17.22 -7.91
C ARG A 170 -3.02 -18.35 -8.83
N ALA A 171 -2.21 -19.26 -8.29
CA ALA A 171 -2.15 -20.63 -8.73
C ALA A 171 -2.63 -21.55 -7.60
N PRO A 172 -3.33 -22.68 -7.85
CA PRO A 172 -4.47 -22.84 -8.74
C PRO A 172 -5.81 -23.03 -7.98
N ASP A 173 -6.88 -22.62 -8.66
CA ASP A 173 -8.29 -23.01 -8.59
C ASP A 173 -9.02 -23.23 -7.25
N VAL A 174 -9.77 -22.20 -6.84
CA VAL A 174 -11.08 -22.38 -6.21
C VAL A 174 -12.07 -21.41 -6.87
N ARG A 175 -13.06 -21.93 -7.60
CA ARG A 175 -14.13 -21.14 -8.22
C ARG A 175 -15.14 -20.72 -7.15
N TYR A 176 -15.38 -19.42 -7.03
CA TYR A 176 -16.42 -18.86 -6.18
C TYR A 176 -17.71 -18.61 -6.97
N HIS A 177 -18.86 -18.97 -6.39
CA HIS A 177 -20.19 -18.52 -6.83
C HIS A 177 -20.79 -17.64 -5.73
N PRO A 178 -21.24 -16.41 -6.03
CA PRO A 178 -21.89 -15.55 -5.04
C PRO A 178 -23.32 -16.05 -4.74
N PRO A 179 -23.79 -16.01 -3.48
CA PRO A 179 -25.19 -16.24 -3.15
C PRO A 179 -26.03 -14.97 -3.30
N ALA A 180 -27.32 -15.20 -3.55
CA ALA A 180 -28.29 -14.22 -4.03
C ALA A 180 -28.98 -13.35 -2.95
N ASP A 181 -28.45 -13.26 -1.73
CA ASP A 181 -29.10 -12.49 -0.65
C ASP A 181 -28.15 -11.45 -0.01
N PRO A 182 -28.46 -10.15 -0.08
CA PRO A 182 -27.60 -9.06 0.40
C PRO A 182 -27.59 -8.85 1.93
N ARG A 183 -28.29 -9.65 2.75
CA ARG A 183 -28.41 -9.38 4.21
C ARG A 183 -27.52 -10.22 5.14
N LEU A 184 -26.67 -11.09 4.63
CA LEU A 184 -25.76 -11.91 5.44
C LEU A 184 -24.33 -11.77 4.92
N ARG A 185 -23.42 -11.17 5.70
CA ARG A 185 -21.95 -11.44 5.64
C ARG A 185 -21.14 -10.67 6.71
N SER A 186 -20.98 -11.29 7.87
CA SER A 186 -19.63 -11.53 8.41
C SER A 186 -19.46 -13.04 8.43
N ALA A 187 -18.54 -13.55 7.60
CA ALA A 187 -18.16 -14.95 7.64
C ALA A 187 -16.69 -15.03 7.23
N VAL A 188 -15.81 -15.07 8.23
CA VAL A 188 -14.45 -15.58 8.08
C VAL A 188 -14.57 -17.07 8.32
N ASP A 189 -14.38 -17.87 7.27
CA ASP A 189 -14.36 -19.33 7.40
C ASP A 189 -12.91 -19.77 7.63
N VAL A 190 -12.59 -20.12 8.87
CA VAL A 190 -11.29 -20.71 9.25
C VAL A 190 -11.37 -22.21 9.00
N ALA A 191 -10.71 -22.70 7.95
CA ALA A 191 -10.68 -24.14 7.68
C ALA A 191 -9.67 -24.84 8.60
N GLY A 192 -10.21 -25.64 9.52
CA GLY A 192 -9.46 -26.50 10.43
C GLY A 192 -8.77 -27.68 9.74
N GLU A 193 -7.66 -28.09 10.35
CA GLU A 193 -6.90 -29.31 10.04
C GLU A 193 -7.80 -30.54 10.11
N ARG A 194 -7.78 -31.38 9.05
CA ARG A 194 -8.24 -32.77 9.17
C ARG A 194 -7.05 -33.68 9.40
N ARG A 195 -7.03 -34.28 10.59
CA ARG A 195 -6.19 -35.42 10.98
C ARG A 195 -6.26 -36.53 9.93
N MET A 196 -5.08 -37.05 9.59
CA MET A 196 -4.90 -38.35 8.93
C MET A 196 -5.56 -39.46 9.76
N GLY A 197 -6.51 -40.18 9.16
CA GLY A 197 -7.01 -41.46 9.65
C GLY A 197 -6.35 -42.61 8.89
N LEU A 198 -5.68 -43.50 9.61
CA LEU A 198 -5.16 -44.79 9.16
C LEU A 198 -6.30 -45.73 8.72
N PRO A 199 -6.04 -46.73 7.84
CA PRO A 199 -7.06 -47.68 7.41
C PRO A 199 -7.30 -48.76 8.47
N ALA A 200 -8.55 -49.20 8.62
CA ALA A 200 -8.89 -50.45 9.30
C ALA A 200 -9.35 -51.47 8.26
N ALA A 201 -8.82 -52.69 8.41
CA ALA A 201 -9.11 -53.88 7.64
C ALA A 201 -10.47 -54.48 8.00
N GLU A 202 -11.19 -55.01 7.00
CA GLU A 202 -11.54 -56.42 6.80
C GLU A 202 -12.15 -56.61 5.40
#